data_AF-A0A9E2HDV2-F1
#
_entry.id   AF-A0A9E2HDV2-F1
#
_cell.length_a   1.000
_cell.length_b   1.000
_cell.length_c   1.000
_cell.angle_alpha   90.00
_cell.angle_beta   90.00
_cell.angle_gamma   90.00
#
_symmetry.space_group_name_H-M   'P 1'
#
loop_
_entity.id
_entity.type
_entity.pdbx_description
1 polymer ?
#
loop_
_entity_poly.entity_id
_entity_poly.type
_entity_poly.pdbx_seq_one_letter_code
_entity_poly.pdbx_strand_id
1 'polypeptide(L)'
;LRRRKELNAEHIKVFSDIKKKHCSHSLTMDLDITDEIMQAEFFLVDGVIVTGRFTGREPDKKDLVKAKKVTKLPVLIGSGMTPENIKDYLPLADGFIVGSYFRKNGKFLGKLEPERLDKFMKVFLKEKKRQK
;
A
#
# COMPACT_ATOMS: atom_id res chain seq x y z
N LEU A 1 11.59 -16.01 6.35
CA LEU A 1 12.46 -15.77 5.17
C LEU A 1 13.73 -16.65 5.10
N ARG A 2 13.77 -17.82 5.75
CA ARG A 2 14.93 -18.75 5.70
C ARG A 2 15.21 -19.26 4.29
N ARG A 3 14.16 -19.69 3.56
CA ARG A 3 14.25 -20.16 2.19
C ARG A 3 14.84 -19.13 1.22
N ARG A 4 14.57 -17.83 1.43
CA ARG A 4 15.15 -16.76 0.61
C ARG A 4 16.68 -16.75 0.71
N LYS A 5 17.21 -16.94 1.92
CA LYS A 5 18.65 -17.02 2.18
C LYS A 5 19.26 -18.29 1.58
N GLU A 6 18.62 -19.45 1.76
CA GLU A 6 19.06 -20.72 1.17
C GLU A 6 19.17 -20.66 -0.36
N LEU A 7 18.30 -19.90 -1.01
CA LEU A 7 18.28 -19.70 -2.46
C LEU A 7 19.21 -18.56 -2.94
N ASN A 8 19.97 -17.92 -2.05
CA ASN A 8 20.75 -16.70 -2.34
C ASN A 8 19.91 -15.58 -3.01
N ALA A 9 18.62 -15.52 -2.66
CA ALA A 9 17.63 -14.65 -3.28
C ALA A 9 17.36 -13.38 -2.44
N GLU A 10 18.29 -12.94 -1.61
CA GLU A 10 18.12 -11.77 -0.72
C GLU A 10 17.98 -10.44 -1.48
N HIS A 11 18.40 -10.42 -2.75
CA HIS A 11 18.15 -9.33 -3.68
C HIS A 11 16.65 -9.19 -4.03
N ILE A 12 15.85 -10.24 -3.88
CA ILE A 12 14.39 -10.21 -4.06
C ILE A 12 13.76 -9.64 -2.78
N LYS A 13 13.21 -8.45 -2.92
CA LYS A 13 12.52 -7.74 -1.84
C LYS A 13 11.13 -8.34 -1.60
N VAL A 14 10.79 -8.53 -0.33
CA VAL A 14 9.51 -9.10 0.09
C VAL A 14 8.71 -8.03 0.83
N PHE A 15 7.55 -7.69 0.30
CA PHE A 15 6.63 -6.74 0.92
C PHE A 15 5.40 -7.50 1.44
N SER A 16 5.00 -7.23 2.68
CA SER A 16 3.81 -7.85 3.27
C SER A 16 2.58 -6.96 3.09
N ASP A 17 1.49 -7.52 2.56
CA ASP A 17 0.18 -6.87 2.53
C ASP A 17 -0.52 -7.08 3.87
N ILE A 18 -0.78 -5.97 4.58
CA ILE A 18 -1.30 -5.91 5.94
C ILE A 18 -2.78 -5.51 5.89
N LYS A 19 -3.62 -6.14 6.73
CA LYS A 19 -5.09 -6.01 6.71
C LYS A 19 -5.75 -6.29 5.35
N LYS A 20 -5.45 -7.46 4.79
CA LYS A 20 -5.94 -7.89 3.45
C LYS A 20 -7.47 -7.94 3.33
N LYS A 21 -7.95 -7.53 2.15
CA LYS A 21 -9.35 -7.51 1.67
C LYS A 21 -10.15 -8.84 1.76
N HIS A 22 -9.48 -9.97 2.01
CA HIS A 22 -10.08 -11.31 2.04
C HIS A 22 -9.55 -12.19 3.18
N CYS A 23 -8.81 -11.64 4.15
CA CYS A 23 -8.50 -12.41 5.36
C CYS A 23 -9.80 -12.59 6.14
N SER A 24 -10.08 -13.84 6.54
CA SER A 24 -11.33 -14.31 7.14
C SER A 24 -11.85 -13.34 8.19
N HIS A 25 -13.00 -12.73 7.91
CA HIS A 25 -13.66 -11.64 8.63
C HIS A 25 -14.14 -11.99 10.06
N SER A 26 -13.51 -12.94 10.75
CA SER A 26 -13.96 -13.39 12.08
C SER A 26 -12.84 -13.68 13.08
N LEU A 27 -11.57 -13.73 12.67
CA LEU A 27 -10.46 -14.06 13.59
C LEU A 27 -9.40 -12.95 13.73
N THR A 28 -9.29 -12.02 12.77
CA THR A 28 -8.27 -10.95 12.80
C THR A 28 -8.87 -9.54 12.79
N MET A 29 -10.19 -9.38 12.91
CA MET A 29 -10.81 -8.05 13.05
C MET A 29 -10.37 -7.33 14.33
N ASP A 30 -9.89 -8.08 15.33
CA ASP A 30 -9.49 -7.57 16.65
C ASP A 30 -7.99 -7.26 16.77
N LEU A 31 -7.18 -7.48 15.75
CA LEU A 31 -5.74 -7.21 15.81
C LEU A 31 -5.44 -5.78 15.34
N ASP A 32 -4.69 -5.03 16.17
CA ASP A 32 -4.23 -3.70 15.80
C ASP A 32 -3.23 -3.82 14.63
N ILE A 33 -3.25 -2.84 13.72
CA ILE A 33 -2.29 -2.80 12.61
C ILE A 33 -0.85 -2.78 13.12
N THR A 34 -0.64 -2.22 14.31
CA THR A 34 0.62 -2.21 15.05
C THR A 34 1.18 -3.64 15.22
N ASP A 35 0.36 -4.57 15.69
CA ASP A 35 0.78 -5.95 15.97
C ASP A 35 1.06 -6.72 14.68
N GLU A 36 0.25 -6.50 13.63
CA GLU A 36 0.49 -7.11 12.31
C GLU A 36 1.81 -6.64 11.71
N ILE A 37 2.13 -5.35 11.84
CA ILE A 37 3.39 -4.77 11.32
C ILE A 37 4.59 -5.30 12.11
N MET A 38 4.50 -5.32 13.45
CA MET A 38 5.57 -5.87 14.30
C MET A 38 5.85 -7.34 13.98
N GLN A 39 4.80 -8.13 13.74
CA GLN A 39 4.95 -9.52 13.28
C GLN A 39 5.60 -9.60 11.90
N ALA A 40 5.16 -8.78 10.93
CA ALA A 40 5.76 -8.77 9.60
C ALA A 40 7.26 -8.42 9.65
N GLU A 41 7.62 -7.42 10.45
CA GLU A 41 9.01 -7.01 10.67
C GLU A 41 9.82 -8.12 11.37
N PHE A 42 9.26 -8.81 12.36
CA PHE A 42 9.87 -9.99 12.98
C PHE A 42 10.15 -11.10 11.95
N PHE A 43 9.30 -11.25 10.94
CA PHE A 43 9.52 -12.17 9.83
C PHE A 43 10.46 -11.66 8.72
N LEU A 44 11.09 -10.50 8.95
CA LEU A 44 12.16 -9.86 8.16
C LEU A 44 11.73 -9.32 6.79
N VAL A 45 10.47 -8.89 6.65
CA VAL A 45 10.01 -8.25 5.40
C VAL A 45 10.76 -6.95 5.12
N ASP A 46 10.91 -6.61 3.85
CA ASP A 46 11.60 -5.39 3.40
C ASP A 46 10.68 -4.16 3.39
N GLY A 47 9.38 -4.34 3.62
CA GLY A 47 8.38 -3.28 3.64
C GLY A 47 6.98 -3.81 3.88
N VAL A 48 6.07 -2.88 4.17
CA VAL A 48 4.66 -3.18 4.41
C VAL A 48 3.78 -2.45 3.42
N ILE A 49 2.69 -3.07 3.01
CA ILE A 49 1.68 -2.51 2.13
C ILE A 49 0.39 -2.43 2.95
N VAL A 50 -0.13 -1.23 3.15
CA VAL A 50 -1.40 -0.99 3.83
C VAL A 50 -2.49 -0.89 2.77
N THR A 51 -3.46 -1.80 2.81
CA THR A 51 -4.59 -1.81 1.88
C THR A 51 -5.90 -1.45 2.57
N GLY A 52 -6.76 -0.71 1.86
CA GLY A 52 -8.13 -0.44 2.28
C GLY A 52 -8.99 -1.69 2.19
N ARG A 53 -10.09 -1.69 2.97
CA ARG A 53 -10.99 -2.84 3.18
C ARG A 53 -11.58 -3.43 1.89
N PHE A 54 -11.74 -2.62 0.84
CA PHE A 54 -12.28 -3.05 -0.44
C PHE A 54 -11.43 -2.55 -1.62
N THR A 55 -11.51 -3.24 -2.76
CA THR A 55 -10.86 -2.78 -3.99
C THR A 55 -11.38 -1.40 -4.39
N GLY A 56 -10.45 -0.49 -4.71
CA GLY A 56 -10.78 0.89 -5.06
C GLY A 56 -11.03 1.80 -3.86
N ARG A 57 -11.01 1.30 -2.62
CA ARG A 57 -11.09 2.11 -1.41
C ARG A 57 -9.72 2.33 -0.78
N GLU A 58 -9.51 3.54 -0.30
CA GLU A 58 -8.33 4.01 0.40
C GLU A 58 -8.26 3.39 1.80
N PRO A 59 -7.05 3.21 2.36
CA PRO A 59 -6.88 2.79 3.75
C PRO A 59 -7.26 3.91 4.73
N ASP A 60 -7.56 3.55 5.98
CA ASP A 60 -7.77 4.55 7.04
C ASP A 60 -6.46 5.32 7.29
N LYS A 61 -6.53 6.66 7.27
CA LYS A 61 -5.38 7.53 7.59
C LYS A 61 -4.82 7.25 8.98
N LYS A 62 -5.66 6.86 9.96
CA LYS A 62 -5.22 6.50 11.31
C LYS A 62 -4.30 5.28 11.30
N ASP A 63 -4.64 4.27 10.49
CA ASP A 63 -3.84 3.06 10.32
C ASP A 63 -2.48 3.40 9.69
N LEU A 64 -2.43 4.31 8.71
CA LEU A 64 -1.18 4.77 8.11
C LEU A 64 -0.29 5.53 9.11
N VAL A 65 -0.89 6.41 9.91
CA VAL A 65 -0.16 7.14 10.95
C VAL A 65 0.42 6.17 11.98
N LYS A 66 -0.33 5.14 12.39
CA LYS A 66 0.18 4.08 13.26
C LYS A 66 1.32 3.32 12.59
N ALA A 67 1.16 2.92 11.32
CA ALA A 67 2.17 2.20 10.56
C ALA A 67 3.50 2.97 10.49
N LYS A 68 3.46 4.25 10.11
CA LYS A 68 4.66 5.11 10.04
C LYS A 68 5.31 5.35 11.40
N LYS A 69 4.57 5.20 12.52
CA LYS A 69 5.10 5.33 13.87
C LYS A 69 5.75 4.04 14.39
N VAL A 70 5.19 2.88 14.07
CA VAL A 70 5.62 1.60 14.65
C VAL A 70 6.83 1.00 13.93
N THR A 71 7.00 1.25 12.63
CA THR A 71 8.11 0.69 11.85
C THR A 71 8.93 1.75 11.12
N LYS A 72 10.21 1.44 10.90
CA LYS A 72 11.10 2.20 10.02
C LYS A 72 11.13 1.66 8.59
N LEU A 73 10.49 0.51 8.35
CA LEU A 73 10.39 -0.07 7.01
C LEU A 73 9.55 0.83 6.09
N PRO A 74 9.79 0.81 4.77
CA PRO A 74 8.94 1.50 3.81
C PRO A 74 7.47 1.08 3.94
N VAL A 75 6.59 2.06 4.10
CA VAL A 75 5.14 1.90 4.17
C VAL A 75 4.53 2.30 2.83
N LEU A 76 4.01 1.34 2.09
CA LEU A 76 3.33 1.54 0.81
C LEU A 76 1.81 1.52 1.00
N ILE A 77 1.08 2.23 0.13
CA ILE A 77 -0.38 2.11 0.04
C ILE A 77 -0.76 1.28 -1.18
N GLY A 78 -1.57 0.24 -0.97
CA GLY A 78 -1.91 -0.72 -2.02
C GLY A 78 -3.31 -0.58 -2.64
N SER A 79 -4.09 0.44 -2.28
CA SER A 79 -5.44 0.61 -2.82
C SER A 79 -6.00 2.02 -2.74
N GLY A 80 -6.99 2.29 -3.61
CA GLY A 80 -7.88 3.44 -3.50
C GLY A 80 -7.27 4.80 -3.80
N MET A 81 -6.05 4.84 -4.33
CA MET A 81 -5.42 6.10 -4.70
C MET A 81 -6.00 6.64 -6.01
N THR A 82 -6.35 7.92 -5.97
CA THR A 82 -6.87 8.68 -7.11
C THR A 82 -6.18 10.05 -7.15
N PRO A 83 -6.24 10.80 -8.27
CA PRO A 83 -5.67 12.15 -8.32
C PRO A 83 -6.31 13.10 -7.31
N GLU A 84 -7.57 12.85 -6.94
CA GLU A 84 -8.32 13.70 -6.02
C GLU A 84 -7.86 13.52 -4.56
N ASN A 85 -7.46 12.30 -4.16
CA ASN A 85 -7.06 12.02 -2.77
C ASN A 85 -5.54 11.93 -2.55
N ILE A 86 -4.73 11.78 -3.59
CA ILE A 86 -3.29 11.48 -3.44
C ILE A 86 -2.55 12.53 -2.62
N LYS A 87 -2.95 13.80 -2.70
CA LYS A 87 -2.36 14.90 -1.91
C LYS A 87 -2.37 14.63 -0.41
N ASP A 88 -3.46 14.06 0.09
CA ASP A 88 -3.65 13.80 1.51
C ASP A 88 -2.87 12.57 2.00
N TYR A 89 -2.59 11.63 1.10
CA TYR A 89 -1.90 10.38 1.40
C TYR A 89 -0.39 10.45 1.16
N LEU A 90 0.07 11.40 0.33
CA LEU A 90 1.48 11.60 0.02
C LEU A 90 2.37 11.78 1.27
N PRO A 91 1.97 12.52 2.33
CA PRO A 91 2.74 12.61 3.58
C PRO A 91 2.73 11.35 4.45
N LEU A 92 1.80 10.41 4.18
CA LEU A 92 1.50 9.27 5.07
C LEU A 92 2.12 7.96 4.58
N ALA A 93 2.78 7.94 3.43
CA ALA A 93 3.33 6.73 2.82
C ALA A 93 4.60 7.04 2.01
N ASP A 94 5.43 6.03 1.87
CA ASP A 94 6.69 6.08 1.12
C ASP A 94 6.50 5.73 -0.37
N GLY A 95 5.34 5.16 -0.72
CA GLY A 95 4.98 4.84 -2.10
C GLY A 95 3.56 4.31 -2.26
N PHE A 96 3.15 4.14 -3.51
CA PHE A 96 1.76 3.88 -3.89
C PHE A 96 1.70 2.82 -4.99
N ILE A 97 0.87 1.79 -4.80
CA ILE A 97 0.56 0.78 -5.81
C ILE A 97 -0.86 1.08 -6.31
N VAL A 98 -0.95 1.58 -7.54
CA VAL A 98 -2.21 2.04 -8.13
C VAL A 98 -2.57 1.15 -9.31
N GLY A 99 -3.74 0.52 -9.25
CA GLY A 99 -4.19 -0.44 -10.25
C GLY A 99 -5.56 -0.11 -10.82
N SER A 100 -6.61 -0.34 -10.03
CA SER A 100 -8.01 -0.21 -10.49
C SER A 100 -8.34 1.17 -11.06
N TYR A 101 -7.77 2.24 -10.52
CA TYR A 101 -7.98 3.60 -11.02
C TYR A 101 -7.58 3.75 -12.51
N PHE A 102 -6.53 3.08 -12.95
CA PHE A 102 -6.05 3.14 -14.34
C PHE A 102 -6.89 2.31 -15.30
N ARG A 103 -7.92 1.60 -14.82
CA ARG A 103 -8.74 0.71 -15.63
C ARG A 103 -10.14 1.26 -15.84
N LYS A 104 -10.72 0.93 -16.99
CA LYS A 104 -12.09 1.29 -17.35
C LYS A 104 -13.06 0.90 -16.24
N ASN A 105 -13.86 1.89 -15.81
CA ASN A 105 -14.85 1.76 -14.74
C ASN A 105 -14.28 1.27 -13.39
N GLY A 106 -12.97 1.40 -13.13
CA GLY A 106 -12.37 0.94 -11.88
C GLY A 106 -12.29 -0.58 -11.74
N LYS A 107 -12.61 -1.35 -12.79
CA LYS A 107 -12.67 -2.81 -12.71
C LYS A 107 -11.28 -3.41 -12.84
N PHE A 108 -10.91 -4.31 -11.93
CA PHE A 108 -9.60 -4.97 -11.91
C PHE A 108 -9.27 -5.70 -13.24
N LEU A 109 -10.28 -6.32 -13.88
CA LEU A 109 -10.14 -6.97 -15.19
C LEU A 109 -10.42 -6.03 -16.38
N GLY A 110 -10.67 -4.75 -16.12
CA GLY A 110 -10.92 -3.76 -17.17
C GLY A 110 -9.65 -3.43 -17.97
N LYS A 111 -9.85 -2.96 -19.20
CA LYS A 111 -8.76 -2.42 -20.04
C LYS A 111 -8.12 -1.20 -19.35
N LEU A 112 -6.80 -1.06 -19.50
CA LEU A 112 -6.08 0.13 -19.07
C LEU A 112 -6.48 1.34 -19.93
N GLU A 113 -6.58 2.51 -19.30
CA GLU A 113 -6.91 3.78 -19.92
C GLU A 113 -5.72 4.73 -19.73
N PRO A 114 -4.81 4.85 -20.73
CA PRO A 114 -3.57 5.64 -20.61
C PRO A 114 -3.79 7.08 -20.14
N GLU A 115 -4.87 7.73 -20.60
CA GLU A 115 -5.22 9.10 -20.20
C GLU A 115 -5.41 9.27 -18.69
N ARG A 116 -5.91 8.22 -18.00
CA ARG A 116 -6.09 8.25 -16.54
C ARG A 116 -4.75 8.13 -15.83
N LEU A 117 -3.83 7.34 -16.38
CA LEU A 117 -2.45 7.28 -15.88
C LEU A 117 -1.76 8.63 -16.03
N ASP A 118 -1.88 9.28 -17.19
CA ASP A 118 -1.31 10.60 -17.43
C ASP A 118 -1.89 11.66 -16.48
N LYS A 119 -3.21 11.65 -16.29
CA LYS A 119 -3.88 12.54 -15.33
C LYS A 119 -3.36 12.33 -13.91
N PHE A 120 -3.22 11.08 -13.47
CA PHE A 120 -2.69 10.76 -12.15
C PHE A 120 -1.25 11.22 -11.98
N MET A 121 -0.37 10.91 -12.94
CA MET A 121 1.04 11.27 -12.85
C MET A 121 1.25 12.78 -12.86
N LYS A 122 0.46 13.55 -13.63
CA LYS A 122 0.48 15.02 -13.59
C LYS A 122 0.21 15.56 -12.19
N VAL A 123 -0.83 15.04 -11.52
CA VAL A 123 -1.17 15.47 -10.15
C VAL A 123 -0.13 14.98 -9.14
N PHE A 124 0.27 13.71 -9.19
CA PHE A 124 1.26 13.13 -8.29
C PHE A 124 2.60 13.90 -8.33
N LEU A 125 3.12 14.17 -9.53
CA LEU A 125 4.37 14.91 -9.67
C LEU A 125 4.26 16.36 -9.19
N LYS A 126 3.10 16.99 -9.39
CA LYS A 126 2.83 18.33 -8.87
C LYS A 126 2.82 18.36 -7.34
N GLU A 127 2.10 17.44 -6.70
CA GLU A 127 2.04 17.39 -5.23
C GLU A 127 3.37 16.94 -4.61
N LYS A 128 4.09 15.99 -5.22
CA LYS A 128 5.43 15.56 -4.76
C LYS A 128 6.44 16.71 -4.79
N LYS A 129 6.37 17.61 -5.79
CA LYS A 129 7.24 18.80 -5.86
C LYS A 129 6.93 19.82 -4.77
N ARG A 130 5.69 19.91 -4.29
CA ARG A 130 5.28 20.85 -3.22
C ARG A 130 5.74 20.43 -1.82
N GLN A 131 6.09 19.16 -1.65
CA GLN A 131 6.55 18.61 -0.36
C GLN A 131 8.08 18.56 -0.23
N LYS A 132 8.81 18.92 -1.30
CA LYS A 132 10.26 19.13 -1.27
C LYS A 132 10.55 20.59 -1.00
#